data_AF-A0A382YGF8-F1
#
_entry.id   AF-A0A382YGF8-F1
#
_cell.length_a   1.000
_cell.length_b   1.000
_cell.length_c   1.000
_cell.angle_alpha   90.00
_cell.angle_beta   90.00
_cell.angle_gamma   90.00
#
_symmetry.space_group_name_H-M   'P 1'
#
loop_
_entity.id
_entity.type
_entity.pdbx_description
1 polymer ?
#
loop_
_entity_poly.entity_id
_entity_poly.type
_entity_poly.pdbx_seq_one_letter_code
_entity_poly.pdbx_strand_id
1 'polypeptide(L)'
;MGILNIDTTQIIFYDTPGSNFFKTSNLLQKKIRTHIWNAIDQVDLVLYMIDSLKYNYQDIERDINKVSEVNKSIILVFNKIDLI
;
A
#
# COMPACT_ATOMS: atom_id res chain seq x y z
N MET A 1 6.50 7.11 9.79
CA MET A 1 5.15 7.59 10.12
C MET A 1 5.11 9.08 9.83
N GLY A 2 4.13 9.54 9.05
CA GLY A 2 3.84 10.96 8.83
C GLY A 2 2.56 11.35 9.57
N ILE A 3 2.43 12.61 9.97
CA ILE A 3 1.25 13.12 10.67
C ILE A 3 0.82 14.44 10.02
N LEU A 4 -0.46 14.54 9.67
CA LEU A 4 -1.08 15.76 9.15
C LEU A 4 -2.26 16.13 10.04
N ASN A 5 -2.28 17.36 10.53
CA ASN A 5 -3.41 17.90 11.29
C ASN A 5 -4.14 18.92 10.41
N ILE A 6 -5.46 18.78 10.27
CA ILE A 6 -6.35 19.69 9.56
C ILE A 6 -7.53 19.98 10.50
N ASP A 7 -7.67 21.24 10.94
CA ASP A 7 -8.69 21.65 11.92
C ASP A 7 -8.73 20.72 13.15
N THR A 8 -9.83 19.98 13.34
CA THR A 8 -10.05 19.02 14.42
C THR A 8 -9.74 17.57 14.03
N THR A 9 -9.10 17.35 12.88
CA THR A 9 -8.81 16.03 12.31
C THR A 9 -7.31 15.77 12.26
N GLN A 10 -6.89 14.59 12.71
CA GLN A 10 -5.52 14.11 12.57
C GLN A 10 -5.48 12.89 11.65
N ILE A 11 -4.58 12.93 10.67
CA ILE A 11 -4.34 11.85 9.72
C ILE A 11 -2.93 11.33 9.96
N ILE A 12 -2.81 10.03 10.24
CA ILE A 12 -1.53 9.35 10.49
C ILE A 12 -1.21 8.47 9.28
N PHE A 13 -0.11 8.81 8.60
CA PHE A 13 0.39 8.07 7.45
C PHE A 13 1.38 7.01 7.89
N TYR A 14 1.02 5.75 7.64
CA TYR A 14 1.90 4.61 7.77
C TYR A 14 2.56 4.34 6.42
N ASP A 15 3.82 4.74 6.30
CA ASP A 15 4.60 4.45 5.10
C ASP A 15 5.06 2.98 5.15
N THR A 16 4.76 2.24 4.09
CA THR A 16 5.19 0.85 3.90
C THR A 16 6.17 0.80 2.75
N PRO A 17 7.25 0.01 2.83
CA PRO A 17 8.13 -0.12 1.69
C PRO A 17 7.36 -0.75 0.49
N GLY A 18 7.73 -0.38 -0.75
CA GLY A 18 6.93 -0.62 -1.97
C GLY A 18 6.67 -2.09 -2.37
N SER A 19 5.66 -2.34 -3.22
CA SER A 19 4.99 -3.64 -3.51
C SER A 19 5.83 -4.88 -3.89
N ASN A 20 7.16 -4.77 -4.07
CA ASN A 20 8.05 -5.92 -4.27
C ASN A 20 8.02 -6.95 -3.13
N PHE A 21 7.43 -6.62 -1.98
CA PHE A 21 7.23 -7.53 -0.85
C PHE A 21 6.32 -8.71 -1.15
N PHE A 22 5.44 -8.65 -2.15
CA PHE A 22 4.52 -9.75 -2.42
C PHE A 22 5.17 -10.90 -3.21
N LYS A 23 6.34 -10.70 -3.83
CA LYS A 23 6.91 -11.59 -4.85
C LYS A 23 7.91 -12.67 -4.37
N THR A 24 8.50 -12.62 -3.17
CA THR A 24 9.65 -13.52 -2.85
C THR A 24 9.68 -14.14 -1.44
N SER A 25 10.27 -15.34 -1.35
CA SER A 25 10.14 -16.35 -0.27
C SER A 25 11.25 -16.36 0.78
N ASN A 26 12.16 -15.38 0.82
CA ASN A 26 13.27 -15.35 1.79
C ASN A 26 12.83 -14.95 3.21
N LEU A 27 13.47 -15.55 4.24
CA LEU A 27 13.15 -15.35 5.67
C LEU A 27 13.18 -13.89 6.14
N LEU A 28 14.14 -13.09 5.65
CA LEU A 28 14.22 -11.65 5.95
C LEU A 28 12.97 -10.90 5.48
N GLN A 29 12.45 -11.28 4.30
CA GLN A 29 11.28 -10.65 3.73
C GLN A 29 9.98 -11.13 4.37
N LYS A 30 9.97 -12.30 5.01
CA LYS A 30 8.81 -12.77 5.82
C LYS A 30 8.53 -11.84 6.99
N LYS A 31 9.58 -11.37 7.70
CA LYS A 31 9.45 -10.36 8.77
C LYS A 31 8.91 -9.04 8.24
N ILE A 32 9.41 -8.57 7.10
CA ILE A 32 8.94 -7.33 6.46
C ILE A 32 7.47 -7.48 6.04
N ARG A 33 7.09 -8.64 5.49
CA ARG A 33 5.70 -8.96 5.15
C ARG A 33 4.79 -8.89 6.36
N THR A 34 5.19 -9.45 7.50
CA THR A 34 4.42 -9.36 8.75
C THR A 34 4.26 -7.92 9.22
N HIS A 35 5.29 -7.07 9.10
CA HIS A 35 5.17 -5.66 9.46
C HIS A 35 4.21 -4.90 8.54
N ILE A 36 4.25 -5.17 7.23
CA ILE A 36 3.30 -4.57 6.27
C ILE A 36 1.87 -5.01 6.58
N TRP A 37 1.66 -6.31 6.82
CA TRP A 37 0.33 -6.82 7.17
C TRP A 37 -0.20 -6.24 8.48
N ASN A 38 0.64 -6.13 9.51
CA ASN A 38 0.27 -5.50 10.76
C ASN A 38 -0.05 -4.01 10.57
N ALA A 39 0.67 -3.31 9.70
CA ALA A 39 0.37 -1.92 9.37
C ALA A 39 -0.97 -1.81 8.62
N ILE A 40 -1.23 -2.69 7.64
CA ILE A 40 -2.51 -2.72 6.90
C ILE A 40 -3.68 -3.05 7.84
N ASP A 41 -3.49 -3.92 8.81
CA ASP A 41 -4.53 -4.28 9.79
C ASP A 41 -4.90 -3.08 10.68
N GLN A 42 -3.93 -2.23 11.00
CA GLN A 42 -4.10 -1.06 11.87
C GLN A 42 -4.68 0.18 11.18
N VAL A 43 -4.71 0.24 9.84
CA VAL A 43 -5.22 1.42 9.13
C VAL A 43 -6.72 1.33 8.86
N ASP A 44 -7.35 2.50 8.76
CA ASP A 44 -8.75 2.63 8.35
C ASP A 44 -8.91 2.62 6.82
N LEU A 45 -7.88 3.06 6.09
CA LEU A 45 -7.88 3.29 4.66
C LEU A 45 -6.50 2.98 4.06
N VAL A 46 -6.48 2.30 2.90
CA VAL A 46 -5.26 2.01 2.15
C VAL A 46 -5.20 2.87 0.90
N LEU A 47 -4.08 3.57 0.69
CA LEU A 47 -3.75 4.25 -0.55
C LEU A 47 -2.78 3.38 -1.36
N TYR A 48 -3.24 2.78 -2.46
CA TYR A 48 -2.40 1.96 -3.32
C TYR A 48 -1.93 2.79 -4.52
N MET A 49 -0.64 3.18 -4.49
CA MET A 49 -0.04 4.02 -5.53
C MET A 49 0.46 3.21 -6.73
N ILE A 50 0.06 3.62 -7.93
CA ILE A 50 0.39 3.01 -9.21
C ILE A 50 1.20 4.02 -10.02
N ASP A 51 2.37 3.63 -10.53
CA ASP A 51 3.08 4.44 -11.53
C ASP A 51 2.35 4.31 -12.88
N SER A 52 1.76 5.42 -13.36
CA SER A 52 0.87 5.41 -14.53
C SER A 52 1.58 5.04 -15.83
N LEU A 53 2.92 5.19 -15.91
CA LEU A 53 3.71 4.79 -17.07
C LEU A 53 4.27 3.37 -16.98
N LYS A 54 4.47 2.86 -15.76
CA LYS A 54 5.26 1.63 -15.52
C LYS A 54 4.52 0.63 -14.64
N TYR A 55 3.24 0.41 -14.92
CA TYR A 55 2.45 -0.58 -14.21
C TYR A 55 2.41 -1.93 -14.92
N ASN A 56 2.28 -3.00 -14.13
CA ASN A 56 1.94 -4.33 -14.61
C ASN A 56 0.58 -4.72 -14.02
N TYR A 57 -0.39 -5.00 -14.89
CA TYR A 57 -1.76 -5.31 -14.47
C TYR A 57 -1.82 -6.55 -13.56
N GLN A 58 -1.10 -7.62 -13.90
CA GLN A 58 -1.15 -8.87 -13.12
C GLN A 58 -0.60 -8.69 -11.70
N ASP A 59 0.42 -7.86 -11.54
CA ASP A 59 0.98 -7.54 -10.23
C ASP A 59 -0.01 -6.72 -9.38
N ILE A 60 -0.65 -5.72 -9.96
CA ILE A 60 -1.66 -4.90 -9.30
C ILE A 60 -2.85 -5.76 -8.87
N GLU A 61 -3.38 -6.58 -9.78
CA GLU A 61 -4.50 -7.48 -9.50
C GLU A 61 -4.18 -8.43 -8.34
N ARG A 62 -2.97 -9.05 -8.34
CA ARG A 62 -2.52 -9.91 -7.25
C ARG A 62 -2.44 -9.17 -5.92
N ASP A 63 -1.92 -7.95 -5.92
CA ASP A 63 -1.73 -7.18 -4.69
C ASP A 63 -3.09 -6.69 -4.15
N ILE A 64 -3.99 -6.20 -5.00
CA ILE A 64 -5.35 -5.79 -4.62
C ILE A 64 -6.12 -6.97 -4.02
N ASN A 65 -6.06 -8.15 -4.66
CA ASN A 65 -6.73 -9.35 -4.14
C ASN A 65 -6.26 -9.70 -2.72
N LYS A 66 -4.96 -9.59 -2.44
CA LYS A 66 -4.43 -9.80 -1.08
C LYS A 66 -4.92 -8.73 -0.11
N VAL A 67 -4.81 -7.46 -0.47
CA VAL A 67 -5.26 -6.36 0.42
C VAL A 67 -6.78 -6.43 0.65
N SER A 68 -7.56 -6.99 -0.28
CA SER A 68 -8.99 -7.20 -0.10
C SER A 68 -9.33 -8.19 1.02
N GLU A 69 -8.42 -9.12 1.36
CA GLU A 69 -8.63 -10.11 2.43
C GLU A 69 -8.78 -9.47 3.82
N VAL A 70 -8.24 -8.27 4.02
CA VAL A 70 -8.30 -7.52 5.30
C VAL A 70 -9.52 -6.60 5.41
N ASN A 71 -10.44 -6.61 4.43
CA ASN A 71 -11.69 -5.85 4.43
C ASN A 71 -11.51 -4.34 4.70
N LYS A 72 -10.38 -3.76 4.27
CA LYS A 72 -10.10 -2.33 4.39
C LYS A 72 -10.55 -1.60 3.12
N SER A 73 -10.97 -0.34 3.27
CA SER A 73 -11.24 0.52 2.11
C SER A 73 -9.93 0.81 1.37
N ILE A 74 -9.94 0.70 0.04
CA ILE A 74 -8.75 0.91 -0.80
C ILE A 74 -9.05 2.03 -1.81
N ILE A 75 -8.14 2.99 -1.92
CA ILE A 75 -8.12 4.00 -2.98
C ILE A 75 -6.94 3.70 -3.90
N LEU A 76 -7.23 3.51 -5.19
CA LEU A 76 -6.20 3.39 -6.23
C LEU A 76 -5.77 4.79 -6.66
N VAL A 77 -4.47 5.06 -6.59
CA VAL A 77 -3.90 6.36 -6.95
C VAL A 77 -2.94 6.19 -8.12
N PHE A 78 -3.34 6.66 -9.30
CA PHE A 78 -2.47 6.73 -10.47
C PHE A 78 -1.54 7.95 -10.34
N ASN A 79 -0.27 7.69 -10.12
CA ASN A 79 0.79 8.66 -9.89
C ASN A 79 1.60 8.92 -11.18
N LYS A 80 2.25 10.08 -11.27
CA LYS A 80 3.04 10.53 -12.44
C LYS A 80 2.23 10.66 -13.74
N ILE A 81 0.96 11.05 -13.60
CA ILE A 81 0.06 11.27 -14.75
C ILE A 81 0.51 12.42 -15.65
N ASP A 82 1.34 13.32 -15.14
CA ASP A 82 1.95 14.43 -15.88
C ASP A 82 2.91 13.97 -16.99
N LEU A 83 3.38 12.72 -16.93
CA LEU A 83 4.27 12.14 -17.94
C LEU A 83 3.53 11.41 -19.07
N ILE A 84 2.20 11.42 -19.06
CA ILE A 84 1.32 10.91 -20.11
C ILE A 84 0.90 12.06 -21.01
#